data_AF-A0A2S6TAA2-F1
#
_entry.id   AF-A0A2S6TAA2-F1
#
_cell.length_a   1.000
_cell.length_b   1.000
_cell.length_c   1.000
_cell.angle_alpha   90.00
_cell.angle_beta   90.00
_cell.angle_gamma   90.00
#
_symmetry.space_group_name_H-M   'P 1'
#
loop_
_entity.id
_entity.type
_entity.pdbx_description
1 polymer ?
#
loop_
_entity_poly.entity_id
_entity_poly.type
_entity_poly.pdbx_seq_one_letter_code
_entity_poly.pdbx_strand_id
1 'polypeptide(L)' 'GLALTNDGKILYVANGLSDDITVIETASGRTIKSVPVGMVPYAILIDDE' A
#
# COMPACT_ATOMS: atom_id res chain seq x y z
N GLY A 1 -7.57 3.67 0.03
CA GLY A 1 -6.97 4.08 1.32
C GLY A 1 -5.46 4.09 1.23
N LEU A 2 -4.80 4.76 2.17
CA LEU A 2 -3.34 4.85 2.25
C LEU A 2 -2.89 4.50 3.67
N ALA A 3 -1.76 3.79 3.79
CA ALA A 3 -1.10 3.57 5.07
C ALA A 3 0.42 3.60 4.90
N LEU A 4 1.11 4.21 5.85
CA LEU A 4 2.55 4.39 5.86
C LEU A 4 3.13 3.61 7.05
N THR A 5 4.25 2.92 6.84
CA THR A 5 4.99 2.28 7.96
C THR A 5 5.49 3.31 8.96
N ASN A 6 5.67 2.92 10.22
CA ASN A 6 6.16 3.78 11.30
C ASN A 6 7.50 4.45 10.97
N ASP A 7 8.38 3.75 10.25
CA ASP A 7 9.66 4.30 9.80
C ASP A 7 9.57 5.20 8.54
N GLY A 8 8.36 5.33 7.98
CA GLY A 8 8.07 6.17 6.82
C GLY A 8 8.62 5.67 5.49
N LYS A 9 9.24 4.47 5.43
CA LYS A 9 9.95 4.01 4.21
C LYS A 9 9.03 3.39 3.17
N ILE A 10 7.89 2.85 3.58
CA ILE A 10 6.97 2.11 2.71
C ILE A 10 5.57 2.69 2.81
N LEU A 11 5.00 3.05 1.66
CA LEU A 11 3.61 3.46 1.50
C LEU A 11 2.81 2.35 0.82
N TYR A 12 1.68 1.99 1.42
CA TYR A 12 0.70 1.08 0.85
C TYR A 12 -0.51 1.85 0.33
N VAL A 13 -0.95 1.54 -0.89
CA VAL A 13 -2.07 2.18 -1.56
C VAL A 13 -3.10 1.13 -1.96
N ALA A 14 -4.32 1.23 -1.44
CA ALA A 14 -5.42 0.37 -1.84
C ALA A 14 -6.09 0.92 -3.10
N ASN A 15 -6.05 0.14 -4.19
CA ASN A 15 -6.59 0.51 -5.49
C ASN A 15 -7.93 -0.20 -5.71
N GLY A 16 -9.02 0.46 -5.32
CA GLY A 16 -10.36 -0.13 -5.37
C GLY A 16 -10.83 -0.58 -6.77
N LEU A 17 -10.36 0.06 -7.84
CA LEU A 17 -10.76 -0.30 -9.21
C LEU A 17 -9.90 -1.42 -9.83
N SER A 18 -8.76 -1.72 -9.22
CA SER A 18 -7.78 -2.69 -9.73
C SER A 18 -7.66 -3.93 -8.85
N ASP A 19 -8.43 -3.99 -7.76
CA ASP A 19 -8.50 -5.12 -6.83
C ASP A 19 -7.14 -5.53 -6.23
N ASP A 20 -6.23 -4.56 -6.12
CA ASP A 20 -4.87 -4.74 -5.65
C ASP A 20 -4.42 -3.64 -4.67
N ILE A 21 -3.26 -3.87 -4.04
CA ILE A 21 -2.52 -2.90 -3.24
C ILE A 21 -1.18 -2.63 -3.91
N THR A 22 -0.86 -1.36 -4.12
CA THR A 22 0.49 -0.93 -4.53
C THR A 22 1.36 -0.70 -3.30
N VAL A 23 2.58 -1.23 -3.31
CA VAL A 23 3.62 -0.97 -2.33
C VAL A 23 4.67 -0.05 -2.96
N ILE A 24 4.95 1.08 -2.32
CA ILE A 24 5.80 2.15 -2.84
C ILE A 24 6.94 2.43 -1.85
N GLU A 25 8.16 2.52 -2.37
CA GLU A 25 9.31 3.06 -1.64
C GLU A 25 9.20 4.59 -1.60
N THR A 26 9.09 5.18 -0.41
CA THR A 26 8.77 6.61 -0.29
C THR A 26 9.90 7.53 -0.72
N ALA A 27 11.16 7.16 -0.43
CA ALA A 27 12.33 7.97 -0.75
C ALA A 27 12.50 8.21 -2.25
N SER A 28 12.20 7.20 -3.06
CA SER A 28 12.33 7.25 -4.52
C SER A 28 11.00 7.48 -5.24
N GLY A 29 9.87 7.31 -4.55
CA GLY A 29 8.53 7.28 -5.16
C GLY A 29 8.29 6.06 -6.05
N ARG A 30 9.17 5.07 -6.03
CA ARG A 30 9.12 3.92 -6.94
C ARG A 30 8.18 2.85 -6.41
N THR A 31 7.33 2.32 -7.29
CA THR A 31 6.57 1.10 -7.02
C THR A 31 7.52 -0.08 -6.83
N ILE A 32 7.41 -0.73 -5.67
CA ILE A 32 8.12 -1.97 -5.34
C ILE A 32 7.35 -3.16 -5.92
N LYS A 33 6.04 -3.22 -5.68
CA LYS A 33 5.17 -4.31 -6.15
C LYS A 33 3.69 -3.92 -6.11
N SER A 34 2.89 -4.63 -6.90
CA SER A 34 1.42 -4.69 -6.75
C SER A 34 1.03 -6.07 -6.22
N VAL A 35 0.09 -6.10 -5.28
CA VAL A 35 -0.38 -7.33 -4.63
C VAL A 35 -1.90 -7.44 -4.79
N PRO A 36 -2.42 -8.45 -5.49
CA PRO A 36 -3.86 -8.70 -5.55
C PRO A 36 -4.41 -9.03 -4.15
N VAL A 37 -5.52 -8.42 -3.74
CA VAL A 37 -6.08 -8.59 -2.37
C VAL A 37 -7.59 -8.88 -2.33
N GLY A 38 -8.27 -8.89 -3.48
CA GLY A 38 -9.71 -9.08 -3.59
C GLY A 38 -10.43 -7.81 -4.01
N MET A 39 -11.76 -7.89 -4.14
CA MET A 39 -12.54 -6.82 -4.77
C MET A 39 -12.58 -5.54 -3.92
N VAL A 40 -12.31 -4.42 -4.56
CA VAL A 40 -12.51 -3.05 -4.07
C VAL A 40 -11.88 -2.81 -2.69
N PRO A 41 -10.55 -2.98 -2.53
CA PRO A 41 -9.88 -2.66 -1.27
C PRO A 41 -10.03 -1.17 -0.95
N TYR A 42 -10.38 -0.86 0.30
CA TYR A 42 -10.69 0.50 0.73
C TYR A 42 -9.77 1.03 1.83
N ALA A 43 -9.65 0.30 2.95
CA ALA A 43 -8.83 0.67 4.10
C ALA A 43 -7.61 -0.24 4.22
N ILE A 44 -6.53 0.30 4.81
CA ILE A 44 -5.32 -0.45 5.14
C ILE A 44 -4.98 -0.13 6.59
N LEU A 45 -4.70 -1.17 7.37
CA LEU A 45 -4.11 -1.08 8.70
C LEU A 45 -2.73 -1.73 8.61
N ILE A 46 -1.71 -1.06 9.16
CA ILE A 46 -0.37 -1.63 9.32
C ILE A 46 -0.23 -1.94 10.80
N ASP A 47 0.22 -3.16 11.08
CA ASP A 47 0.60 -3.63 12.40
C ASP A 47 2.12 -3.80 12.40
N ASP A 48 2.82 -2.75 12.81
CA ASP A 48 4.28 -2.70 12.90
C ASP A 48 4.72 -2.28 14.30
N GLU A 49 4.82 -3.28 15.18
CA GLU A 49 5.44 -3.18 16.51
C GLU A 49 6.94 -2.80 16.45
#